data_AF-A0A1C6CZ92-F1
#
_entry.id   AF-A0A1C6CZ92-F1
#
_cell.length_a   1.000
_cell.length_b   1.000
_cell.length_c   1.000
_cell.angle_alpha   90.00
_cell.angle_beta   90.00
_cell.angle_gamma   90.00
#
_symmetry.space_group_name_H-M   'P 1'
#
loop_
_entity.id
_entity.type
_entity.pdbx_description
1 polymer ?
#
loop_
_entity_poly.entity_id
_entity_poly.type
_entity_poly.pdbx_seq_one_letter_code
_entity_poly.pdbx_strand_id
1 'polypeptide(L)'
;MTINESVEDYLEAILVLKEKNGMVRSIDVVHHMNYSKPSISRAMSRLRENGYITMDPEGWLGLTDAGREIAERIYERHRLLTEWLTALGVDPEVAREDACRMEHDISAETFDCIRAHILRNGQKRN
;
A
#
# COMPACT_ATOMS: atom_id res chain seq x y z
N MET A 1 11.16 15.06 -3.69
CA MET A 1 11.51 13.67 -3.32
C MET A 1 11.19 12.76 -4.48
N THR A 2 12.07 11.82 -4.86
CA THR A 2 11.73 10.79 -5.85
C THR A 2 10.82 9.76 -5.19
N ILE A 3 9.72 9.39 -5.85
CA ILE A 3 8.89 8.27 -5.40
C ILE A 3 9.67 6.98 -5.63
N ASN A 4 9.81 6.20 -4.57
CA ASN A 4 10.43 4.87 -4.57
C ASN A 4 9.58 3.94 -3.71
N GLU A 5 9.88 2.64 -3.78
CA GLU A 5 9.21 1.57 -3.03
C GLU A 5 8.96 1.96 -1.57
N SER A 6 9.97 2.41 -0.84
CA SER A 6 9.79 2.80 0.57
C SER A 6 8.79 3.95 0.78
N VAL A 7 8.68 4.91 -0.15
CA VAL A 7 7.65 5.96 -0.07
C VAL A 7 6.27 5.38 -0.27
N GLU A 8 6.14 4.49 -1.25
CA GLU A 8 4.90 3.80 -1.58
C GLU A 8 4.44 2.95 -0.39
N ASP A 9 5.32 2.14 0.20
CA ASP A 9 5.05 1.32 1.39
C ASP A 9 4.50 2.15 2.56
N TYR A 10 5.10 3.30 2.86
CA TYR A 10 4.64 4.13 3.97
C TYR A 10 3.26 4.73 3.71
N LEU A 11 2.98 5.14 2.47
CA LEU A 11 1.69 5.72 2.09
C LEU A 11 0.60 4.65 2.11
N GLU A 12 0.89 3.46 1.58
CA GLU A 12 0.01 2.30 1.66
C GLU A 12 -0.25 1.91 3.12
N ALA A 13 0.77 1.78 3.95
CA ALA A 13 0.60 1.44 5.37
C ALA A 13 -0.31 2.44 6.10
N ILE A 14 -0.18 3.73 5.82
CA ILE A 14 -1.07 4.76 6.38
C ILE A 14 -2.50 4.55 5.88
N LEU A 15 -2.71 4.26 4.60
CA LEU A 15 -4.04 3.99 4.03
C LEU A 15 -4.68 2.76 4.69
N VAL A 16 -3.98 1.63 4.72
CA VAL A 16 -4.45 0.36 5.29
C VAL A 16 -4.79 0.51 6.77
N LEU A 17 -3.91 1.14 7.55
CA LEU A 17 -4.18 1.40 8.96
C LEU A 17 -5.38 2.34 9.16
N LYS A 18 -5.57 3.31 8.27
CA LYS A 18 -6.69 4.24 8.33
C LYS A 18 -8.02 3.56 8.00
N GLU A 19 -8.05 2.70 7.00
CA GLU A 19 -9.24 1.90 6.69
C GLU A 19 -9.61 0.94 7.83
N LYS A 20 -8.60 0.36 8.48
CA LYS A 20 -8.80 -0.59 9.58
C LYS A 20 -9.23 0.08 10.90
N ASN A 21 -8.59 1.19 11.26
CA ASN A 21 -8.70 1.79 12.59
C ASN A 21 -9.41 3.15 12.61
N GLY A 22 -9.71 3.73 11.44
CA GLY A 22 -10.27 5.08 11.26
C GLY A 22 -9.27 6.21 11.44
N MET A 23 -8.37 6.12 12.43
CA MET A 23 -7.31 7.09 12.70
C MET A 23 -5.96 6.39 12.83
N VAL A 24 -4.87 7.09 12.45
CA VAL A 24 -3.51 6.54 12.41
C VAL A 24 -2.53 7.50 13.04
N ARG A 25 -1.59 6.99 13.82
CA ARG A 25 -0.43 7.70 14.35
C ARG A 25 0.86 7.04 13.87
N SER A 26 1.98 7.77 13.97
CA SER A 26 3.30 7.23 13.63
C SER A 26 3.66 5.95 14.39
N ILE A 27 3.12 5.75 15.60
CA ILE A 27 3.35 4.52 16.38
C ILE A 27 2.65 3.31 15.78
N ASP A 28 1.50 3.50 15.13
CA ASP A 28 0.79 2.41 14.45
C ASP A 28 1.58 1.95 13.23
N VAL A 29 2.17 2.90 12.49
CA VAL A 29 3.07 2.62 11.36
C VAL A 29 4.33 1.89 11.82
N VAL A 30 4.91 2.26 12.97
CA VAL A 30 6.04 1.54 13.60
C VAL A 30 5.69 0.07 13.82
N HIS A 31 4.53 -0.21 14.40
CA HIS A 31 4.10 -1.57 14.69
C HIS A 31 3.74 -2.36 13.44
N HIS A 32 3.12 -1.72 12.45
CA HIS A 32 2.73 -2.34 11.20
C HIS A 32 3.94 -2.72 10.32
N MET A 33 4.88 -1.78 10.16
CA MET A 33 6.06 -1.97 9.32
C MET A 33 7.21 -2.70 10.02
N ASN A 34 7.10 -2.91 11.34
CA ASN A 34 8.16 -3.48 12.18
C ASN A 34 9.50 -2.71 12.08
N TYR A 35 9.44 -1.39 11.94
CA TYR A 35 10.61 -0.50 11.81
C TYR A 35 10.84 0.32 13.07
N SER A 36 12.07 0.82 13.27
CA SER A 36 12.40 1.62 14.45
C SER A 36 11.63 2.96 14.49
N LYS A 37 11.29 3.45 15.70
CA LYS A 37 10.65 4.76 15.88
C LYS A 37 11.44 5.91 15.22
N PRO A 38 12.78 5.99 15.33
CA PRO A 38 13.55 7.03 14.62
C PRO A 38 13.44 6.93 13.10
N SER A 39 13.38 5.71 12.54
CA SER A 39 13.21 5.52 11.09
C SER A 39 11.86 6.06 10.61
N ILE A 40 10.77 5.66 11.27
CA ILE A 40 9.43 6.13 10.93
C ILE A 40 9.30 7.64 11.13
N SER A 41 9.82 8.20 12.22
CA SER A 41 9.77 9.65 12.45
C SER A 41 10.44 10.44 11.33
N ARG A 42 11.58 9.97 10.82
CA ARG A 42 12.25 10.60 9.67
C ARG A 42 11.45 10.46 8.38
N ALA A 43 10.88 9.28 8.13
CA ALA A 43 10.03 9.05 6.97
C ALA A 43 8.79 9.96 6.97
N MET A 44 8.05 10.01 8.08
CA MET A 44 6.87 10.88 8.23
C MET A 44 7.22 12.36 8.05
N SER A 45 8.36 12.81 8.58
CA SER A 45 8.82 14.19 8.39
C SER A 45 9.04 14.52 6.91
N ARG A 46 9.72 13.61 6.18
CA ARG A 46 9.97 13.77 4.74
C ARG A 46 8.68 13.73 3.92
N LEU A 47 7.78 12.80 4.20
CA LEU A 47 6.49 12.71 3.49
C LEU A 47 5.65 13.98 3.70
N ARG A 48 5.67 14.55 4.91
CA ARG A 48 5.00 15.81 5.21
C ARG A 48 5.62 16.99 4.49
N GLU A 49 6.95 17.11 4.54
CA GLU A 49 7.70 18.17 3.84
C GLU A 49 7.50 18.14 2.32
N ASN A 50 7.26 16.97 1.75
CA ASN A 50 6.98 16.79 0.32
C ASN A 50 5.48 16.80 -0.02
N GLY A 51 4.61 17.07 0.96
CA GLY A 51 3.19 17.28 0.73
C GLY A 51 2.38 16.01 0.46
N TYR A 52 2.84 14.83 0.88
CA TYR A 52 2.10 13.57 0.73
C TYR A 52 1.20 13.27 1.94
N ILE A 53 1.61 13.71 3.14
CA ILE A 53 0.84 13.50 4.37
C ILE A 53 0.66 14.80 5.15
N THR A 54 -0.37 14.83 5.98
CA THR A 54 -0.59 15.84 7.03
C THR A 54 -0.44 15.20 8.40
N MET A 55 -0.06 16.01 9.39
CA MET A 55 -0.08 15.62 10.79
C MET A 55 -0.67 16.78 11.60
N ASP A 56 -1.75 16.52 12.33
CA ASP A 56 -2.38 17.53 13.17
C ASP A 56 -1.63 17.71 14.51
N PRO A 57 -1.99 18.72 15.33
CA PRO A 57 -1.36 18.95 16.64
C PRO A 57 -1.46 17.76 17.60
N GLU A 58 -2.50 16.94 17.47
CA GLU A 58 -2.75 15.74 18.26
C GLU A 58 -1.95 14.52 17.77
N GLY A 59 -1.24 14.65 16.64
CA GLY A 59 -0.36 13.64 16.06
C GLY A 59 -1.06 12.65 15.13
N TRP A 60 -2.29 12.93 14.69
CA TRP A 60 -3.02 12.11 13.73
C TRP A 60 -2.52 12.34 12.31
N LEU A 61 -2.28 11.23 11.61
CA LEU A 61 -1.83 11.20 10.23
C LEU A 61 -3.02 11.26 9.26
N GLY A 62 -2.86 12.06 8.23
CA GLY A 62 -3.74 12.11 7.06
C GLY A 62 -2.95 11.97 5.78
N LEU A 63 -3.54 11.33 4.78
CA LEU A 63 -3.05 11.39 3.40
C LEU A 63 -3.61 12.66 2.76
N THR A 64 -2.75 13.43 2.11
CA THR A 64 -3.17 14.45 1.13
C THR A 64 -3.73 13.78 -0.12
N ASP A 65 -4.31 14.54 -1.04
CA ASP A 65 -4.80 13.98 -2.32
C ASP A 65 -3.67 13.30 -3.11
N ALA A 66 -2.49 13.92 -3.17
CA ALA A 66 -1.32 13.35 -3.84
C ALA A 66 -0.81 12.06 -3.15
N GLY A 67 -0.76 12.05 -1.81
CA GLY A 67 -0.37 10.85 -1.08
C GLY A 67 -1.38 9.72 -1.18
N ARG A 68 -2.67 10.07 -1.20
CA ARG A 68 -3.79 9.14 -1.36
C ARG A 68 -3.77 8.47 -2.72
N GLU A 69 -3.58 9.23 -3.80
CA GLU A 69 -3.53 8.68 -5.16
C GLU A 69 -2.46 7.60 -5.29
N ILE A 70 -1.27 7.84 -4.72
CA ILE A 70 -0.17 6.86 -4.73
C ILE A 70 -0.53 5.64 -3.87
N ALA A 71 -1.02 5.87 -2.64
CA ALA A 71 -1.39 4.80 -1.73
C ALA A 71 -2.47 3.88 -2.32
N GLU A 72 -3.53 4.46 -2.89
CA GLU A 72 -4.64 3.72 -3.48
C GLU A 72 -4.20 2.93 -4.71
N ARG A 73 -3.31 3.49 -5.55
CA ARG A 73 -2.74 2.80 -6.71
C ARG A 73 -1.94 1.55 -6.31
N ILE A 74 -1.12 1.67 -5.27
CA ILE A 74 -0.29 0.56 -4.79
C ILE A 74 -1.17 -0.49 -4.11
N TYR A 75 -2.10 -0.04 -3.26
CA TYR A 75 -3.02 -0.95 -2.58
C TYR A 75 -3.97 -1.68 -3.53
N GLU A 76 -4.40 -1.05 -4.64
CA GLU A 76 -5.14 -1.75 -5.72
C GLU A 76 -4.32 -2.91 -6.27
N ARG A 77 -3.03 -2.69 -6.51
CA ARG A 77 -2.13 -3.73 -7.03
C ARG A 77 -1.95 -4.85 -6.01
N HIS A 78 -1.70 -4.50 -4.75
CA HIS A 78 -1.61 -5.44 -3.63
C HIS A 78 -2.80 -6.39 -3.58
N ARG A 79 -4.00 -5.79 -3.55
CA ARG A 79 -5.25 -6.53 -3.39
C ARG A 79 -5.55 -7.42 -4.59
N LEU A 80 -5.41 -6.89 -5.80
CA LEU A 80 -5.67 -7.65 -7.01
C LEU A 80 -4.72 -8.85 -7.12
N LEU A 81 -3.43 -8.65 -6.84
CA LEU A 81 -2.43 -9.72 -6.89
C LEU A 81 -2.68 -10.76 -5.79
N THR A 82 -3.01 -10.32 -4.57
CA THR A 82 -3.35 -11.21 -3.45
C THR A 82 -4.56 -12.08 -3.77
N GLU A 83 -5.65 -11.47 -4.25
CA GLU A 83 -6.88 -12.18 -4.64
C GLU A 83 -6.61 -13.14 -5.80
N TRP A 84 -5.80 -12.73 -6.78
CA TRP A 84 -5.45 -13.56 -7.93
C TRP A 84 -4.60 -14.78 -7.55
N LEU A 85 -3.53 -14.58 -6.78
CA LEU A 85 -2.67 -15.67 -6.31
C LEU A 85 -3.45 -16.65 -5.43
N THR A 86 -4.31 -16.14 -4.55
CA THR A 86 -5.21 -16.96 -3.74
C THR A 86 -6.16 -17.78 -4.63
N ALA A 87 -6.73 -17.18 -5.67
CA ALA A 87 -7.60 -17.86 -6.62
C ALA A 87 -6.87 -18.93 -7.46
N LEU A 88 -5.54 -18.82 -7.61
CA LEU A 88 -4.69 -19.86 -8.21
C LEU A 88 -4.39 -21.02 -7.24
N GLY A 89 -4.77 -20.90 -5.96
CA GLY A 89 -4.58 -21.92 -4.93
C GLY A 89 -3.36 -21.69 -4.03
N VAL A 90 -2.74 -20.51 -4.08
CA VAL A 90 -1.69 -20.13 -3.12
C VAL A 90 -2.36 -19.89 -1.75
N ASP A 91 -1.66 -20.26 -0.68
CA ASP A 91 -2.09 -19.93 0.68
C ASP A 91 -2.31 -18.41 0.84
N PRO A 92 -3.38 -17.93 1.48
CA PRO A 92 -3.69 -16.51 1.55
C PRO A 92 -2.59 -15.64 2.16
N GLU A 93 -1.84 -16.14 3.14
CA GLU A 93 -0.77 -15.37 3.77
C GLU A 93 0.44 -15.28 2.84
N VAL A 94 0.80 -16.40 2.19
CA VAL A 94 1.86 -16.43 1.18
C VAL A 94 1.50 -15.54 -0.01
N ALA A 95 0.25 -15.58 -0.47
CA ALA A 95 -0.26 -14.75 -1.55
C ALA A 95 -0.12 -13.26 -1.23
N ARG A 96 -0.44 -12.85 0.00
CA ARG A 96 -0.31 -11.47 0.49
C ARG A 96 1.16 -11.03 0.54
N GLU A 97 2.05 -11.87 1.06
CA GLU A 97 3.49 -11.58 1.11
C GLU A 97 4.13 -11.47 -0.27
N ASP A 98 3.75 -12.36 -1.20
CA ASP A 98 4.24 -12.32 -2.57
C ASP A 98 3.67 -11.13 -3.34
N ALA A 99 2.39 -10.82 -3.18
CA ALA A 99 1.76 -9.64 -3.76
C ALA A 99 2.47 -8.35 -3.35
N CYS A 100 2.85 -8.24 -2.07
CA CYS A 100 3.58 -7.08 -1.53
C CYS A 100 4.90 -6.81 -2.29
N ARG A 101 5.62 -7.87 -2.69
CA ARG A 101 6.85 -7.69 -3.49
C ARG A 101 6.50 -7.37 -4.95
N MET A 102 5.52 -8.09 -5.49
CA MET A 102 5.14 -7.97 -6.89
C MET A 102 4.57 -6.59 -7.24
N GLU A 103 3.87 -5.92 -6.33
CA GLU A 103 3.24 -4.63 -6.61
C GLU A 103 4.24 -3.53 -6.96
N HIS A 104 5.48 -3.60 -6.48
CA HIS A 104 6.55 -2.66 -6.82
C HIS A 104 7.42 -3.15 -7.98
N ASP A 105 7.60 -4.47 -8.12
CA ASP A 105 8.56 -5.05 -9.07
C ASP A 105 8.01 -5.26 -10.48
N ILE A 106 6.71 -5.55 -10.63
CA ILE A 106 6.15 -5.85 -11.95
C ILE A 106 5.80 -4.58 -12.71
N SER A 107 6.13 -4.58 -14.01
CA SER A 107 5.79 -3.46 -14.89
C SER A 107 4.29 -3.18 -14.93
N ALA A 108 3.92 -1.93 -15.27
CA ALA A 108 2.53 -1.56 -15.50
C ALA A 108 1.88 -2.45 -16.58
N GLU A 109 2.60 -2.74 -17.67
CA GLU A 109 2.13 -3.62 -18.75
C GLU A 109 1.79 -5.03 -18.24
N THR A 110 2.67 -5.62 -17.42
CA THR A 110 2.44 -6.94 -16.81
C THR A 110 1.21 -6.93 -15.92
N PHE A 111 1.09 -5.93 -15.05
CA PHE A 111 -0.06 -5.79 -14.16
C PHE A 111 -1.37 -5.62 -14.94
N ASP A 112 -1.38 -4.77 -15.97
CA ASP A 112 -2.56 -4.56 -16.81
C ASP A 112 -2.99 -5.83 -17.54
N CYS A 113 -2.04 -6.62 -18.01
CA CYS A 113 -2.31 -7.92 -18.63
C CYS A 113 -2.91 -8.91 -17.62
N ILE A 114 -2.38 -8.97 -16.39
CA ILE A 114 -2.92 -9.81 -15.30
C ILE A 114 -4.34 -9.36 -14.96
N ARG A 115 -4.56 -8.07 -14.73
CA ARG A 115 -5.88 -7.49 -14.45
C ARG A 115 -6.89 -7.82 -15.54
N ALA A 116 -6.53 -7.61 -16.80
CA ALA A 116 -7.40 -7.95 -17.93
C ALA A 116 -7.68 -9.46 -18.02
N HIS A 117 -6.70 -10.31 -17.70
CA HIS A 117 -6.88 -11.75 -17.67
C HIS A 117 -7.86 -12.19 -16.58
N ILE A 118 -7.76 -11.61 -15.37
CA ILE A 118 -8.69 -11.86 -14.26
C ILE A 118 -10.11 -11.47 -14.66
N LEU A 119 -10.31 -10.27 -15.21
CA LEU A 119 -11.64 -9.79 -15.63
C LEU A 119 -12.29 -10.68 -16.68
N ARG A 120 -11.52 -11.15 -17.68
CA ARG A 120 -12.02 -12.08 -18.72
C ARG A 120 -12.42 -13.44 -18.18
N ASN A 121 -11.71 -13.95 -17.17
CA ASN A 121 -11.95 -15.29 -16.62
C ASN A 121 -12.92 -15.30 -15.43
N GLY A 122 -13.07 -14.17 -14.72
CA GLY A 122 -14.10 -13.99 -13.70
C GLY A 122 -15.52 -13.98 -14.28
N GLN A 123 -15.71 -13.43 -15.49
CA GLN A 123 -17.00 -13.43 -16.18
C GLN A 123 -17.49 -14.82 -16.63
N LYS A 124 -16.59 -15.81 -16.75
CA LYS A 124 -16.96 -17.17 -17.17
C LYS A 124 -17.39 -18.08 -16.02
N ARG A 125 -17.32 -17.60 -14.77
CA ARG A 125 -17.69 -18.35 -13.56
C ARG A 125 -19.10 -18.02 -13.03
N ASN A 126 -19.85 -17.16 -13.72
CA ASN A 126 -21.28 -16.90 -13.45
C ASN A 126 -22.17 -17.59 -14.47
#